data_AF-A0A7T8HM08-F1
#
_entry.id   AF-A0A7T8HM08-F1
#
_cell.length_a   1.000
_cell.length_b   1.000
_cell.length_c   1.000
_cell.angle_alpha   90.00
_cell.angle_beta   90.00
_cell.angle_gamma   90.00
#
_symmetry.space_group_name_H-M   'P 1'
#
loop_
_entity.id
_entity.type
_entity.pdbx_description
1 polymer ?
#
loop_
_entity_poly.entity_id
_entity_poly.type
_entity_poly.pdbx_seq_one_letter_code
_entity_poly.pdbx_strand_id
1 'polypeptide(L)'
;PFHEITLDKWACGYFTEDTSQGFQSLYDNANGIGDDFVAYWGLIAREFKGVSGVLGYDIMNEPWVGNVFQDSSYFLPGIGGSKNIAPLVERAAKQIWSEEDDAVVFFEGATWGTAFPIEKNSLLDNLLYTLFKNIDFKYIMKIVKPLCGKKLSFIVFWNIGSDVG
;
A
#
# COMPACT_ATOMS: atom_id res chain seq x y z
N PRO A 1 14.86 -21.60 -9.36
CA PRO A 1 15.04 -20.46 -8.42
C PRO A 1 13.74 -19.93 -7.78
N PHE A 2 12.57 -20.12 -8.41
CA PHE A 2 11.27 -19.64 -7.89
C PHE A 2 10.48 -20.65 -7.04
N HIS A 3 11.04 -21.83 -6.76
CA HIS A 3 10.32 -22.94 -6.09
C HIS A 3 10.15 -22.81 -4.57
N GLU A 4 10.56 -21.71 -3.95
CA GLU A 4 10.48 -21.53 -2.49
C GLU A 4 9.85 -20.20 -2.03
N ILE A 5 9.11 -19.51 -2.90
CA ILE A 5 8.30 -18.36 -2.47
C ILE A 5 6.96 -18.91 -1.97
N THR A 6 6.84 -19.08 -0.66
CA THR A 6 5.56 -19.36 -0.02
C THR A 6 4.82 -18.04 0.26
N LEU A 7 3.48 -18.09 0.37
CA LEU A 7 2.65 -16.90 0.66
C LEU A 7 3.13 -16.13 1.90
N ASP A 8 3.56 -16.84 2.95
CA ASP A 8 4.15 -16.26 4.14
C ASP A 8 5.48 -15.55 3.85
N LYS A 9 6.30 -16.07 2.94
CA LYS A 9 7.57 -15.43 2.56
C LYS A 9 7.36 -14.19 1.70
N TRP A 10 6.39 -14.20 0.79
CA TRP A 10 6.07 -13.04 -0.05
C TRP A 10 5.54 -11.88 0.81
N ALA A 11 4.52 -12.13 1.64
CA ALA A 11 3.94 -11.09 2.50
C ALA A 11 4.97 -10.54 3.49
N CYS A 12 5.86 -11.38 4.00
CA CYS A 12 6.94 -10.94 4.89
C CYS A 12 8.00 -10.06 4.22
N GLY A 13 8.05 -10.01 2.88
CA GLY A 13 8.90 -9.08 2.14
C GLY A 13 8.59 -7.60 2.44
N TYR A 14 7.33 -7.28 2.74
CA TYR A 14 6.92 -5.93 3.14
C TYR A 14 7.54 -5.47 4.46
N PHE A 15 7.84 -6.42 5.36
CA PHE A 15 8.44 -6.14 6.67
C PHE A 15 9.98 -6.08 6.64
N THR A 16 10.59 -5.98 5.47
CA THR A 16 12.03 -5.70 5.36
C THR A 16 12.28 -4.20 5.34
N GLU A 17 13.43 -3.78 5.88
CA GLU A 17 13.84 -2.38 5.89
C GLU A 17 14.03 -1.85 4.46
N ASP A 18 14.61 -2.64 3.57
CA ASP A 18 14.83 -2.28 2.17
C ASP A 18 13.50 -2.03 1.43
N THR A 19 12.51 -2.93 1.57
CA THR A 19 11.18 -2.71 0.96
C THR A 19 10.52 -1.46 1.51
N SER A 20 10.57 -1.28 2.84
CA SER A 20 10.02 -0.11 3.53
C SER A 20 10.67 1.20 3.05
N GLN A 21 12.00 1.20 2.85
CA GLN A 21 12.73 2.34 2.29
C GLN A 21 12.40 2.58 0.81
N GLY A 22 12.20 1.52 0.02
CA GLY A 22 11.79 1.63 -1.38
C GLY A 22 10.44 2.36 -1.52
N PHE A 23 9.44 1.95 -0.74
CA PHE A 23 8.16 2.65 -0.70
C PHE A 23 8.29 4.09 -0.21
N GLN A 24 9.07 4.35 0.84
CA GLN A 24 9.27 5.73 1.30
C GLN A 24 9.94 6.60 0.23
N SER A 25 10.91 6.04 -0.50
CA SER A 25 11.57 6.75 -1.60
C SER A 25 10.57 7.11 -2.70
N LEU A 26 9.59 6.24 -2.97
CA LEU A 26 8.53 6.52 -3.93
C LEU A 26 7.66 7.69 -3.46
N TYR A 27 7.23 7.67 -2.20
CA TYR A 27 6.37 8.69 -1.61
C TYR A 27 7.06 10.05 -1.44
N ASP A 28 8.33 10.04 -1.03
CA ASP A 28 9.16 11.24 -0.91
C ASP A 28 9.65 11.77 -2.27
N ASN A 29 9.31 11.08 -3.36
CA ASN A 29 9.77 11.36 -4.72
C ASN A 29 11.30 11.45 -4.81
N ALA A 30 12.00 10.54 -4.10
CA ALA A 30 13.45 10.49 -4.09
C ALA A 30 13.97 10.26 -5.51
N ASN A 31 14.84 11.15 -5.99
CA ASN A 31 15.39 11.12 -7.35
C ASN A 31 14.33 11.15 -8.47
N GLY A 32 13.12 11.65 -8.21
CA GLY A 32 12.06 11.78 -9.22
C GLY A 32 11.23 10.52 -9.47
N ILE A 33 11.43 9.43 -8.72
CA ILE A 33 10.73 8.16 -9.01
C ILE A 33 9.20 8.23 -8.81
N GLY A 34 8.73 9.14 -7.94
CA GLY A 34 7.30 9.41 -7.79
C GLY A 34 6.73 10.23 -8.95
N ASP A 35 7.53 11.12 -9.54
CA ASP A 35 7.18 11.83 -10.77
C ASP A 35 7.10 10.86 -11.94
N ASP A 36 8.06 9.93 -12.07
CA ASP A 36 8.06 8.89 -13.10
C ASP A 36 6.83 7.97 -12.97
N PHE A 37 6.45 7.59 -11.74
CA PHE A 37 5.23 6.84 -11.47
C PHE A 37 3.97 7.58 -11.93
N VAL A 38 3.87 8.87 -11.62
CA VAL A 38 2.75 9.72 -12.04
C VAL A 38 2.72 9.87 -13.58
N ALA A 39 3.88 10.10 -14.20
CA ALA A 39 4.00 10.23 -15.65
C ALA A 39 3.61 8.93 -16.38
N TYR A 40 3.98 7.77 -15.83
CA TYR A 40 3.57 6.47 -16.33
C TYR A 40 2.04 6.34 -16.40
N TRP A 41 1.32 6.73 -15.34
CA TRP A 41 -0.14 6.70 -15.34
C TRP A 41 -0.76 7.65 -16.35
N GLY A 42 -0.15 8.81 -16.59
CA GLY A 42 -0.54 9.69 -17.70
C GLY A 42 -0.39 9.03 -19.07
N LEU A 43 0.71 8.30 -19.29
CA LEU A 43 0.93 7.58 -20.54
C LEU A 43 -0.14 6.49 -20.76
N ILE A 44 -0.47 5.73 -19.71
CA ILE A 44 -1.52 4.71 -19.77
C ILE A 44 -2.88 5.34 -20.09
N ALA A 45 -3.27 6.40 -19.39
CA ALA A 45 -4.54 7.09 -19.64
C ALA A 45 -4.63 7.63 -21.07
N ARG A 46 -3.54 8.21 -21.59
CA ARG A 46 -3.49 8.69 -22.97
C ARG A 46 -3.68 7.57 -23.99
N GLU A 47 -3.04 6.43 -23.77
CA GLU A 47 -3.10 5.29 -24.70
C GLU A 47 -4.48 4.64 -24.74
N PHE A 48 -5.13 4.52 -23.58
CA PHE A 48 -6.43 3.87 -23.45
C PHE A 48 -7.62 4.82 -23.57
N LYS A 49 -7.38 6.12 -23.74
CA LYS A 49 -8.42 7.13 -23.90
C LYS A 49 -9.43 6.75 -24.98
N GLY A 50 -10.70 6.65 -24.60
CA GLY A 50 -11.79 6.34 -25.52
C GLY A 50 -11.85 4.88 -26.01
N VAL A 51 -11.02 3.98 -25.48
CA VAL A 51 -11.12 2.53 -25.75
C VAL A 51 -12.33 1.97 -25.02
N SER A 52 -13.29 1.44 -25.79
CA SER A 52 -14.48 0.82 -25.21
C SER A 52 -14.13 -0.45 -24.43
N GLY A 53 -14.68 -0.59 -23.23
CA GLY A 53 -14.46 -1.74 -22.34
C GLY A 53 -13.43 -1.52 -21.24
N VAL A 54 -12.70 -0.40 -21.25
CA VAL A 54 -11.90 0.03 -20.10
C VAL A 54 -12.84 0.64 -19.05
N LEU A 55 -12.90 0.03 -17.86
CA LEU A 55 -13.74 0.51 -16.77
C LEU A 55 -13.11 1.67 -16.00
N GLY A 56 -11.78 1.66 -15.86
CA GLY A 56 -11.02 2.63 -15.08
C GLY A 56 -9.63 2.11 -14.73
N TYR A 57 -8.91 2.88 -13.91
CA TYR A 57 -7.51 2.64 -13.58
C TYR A 57 -7.34 2.42 -12.07
N ASP A 58 -6.81 1.25 -11.69
CA ASP A 58 -6.38 0.98 -10.32
C ASP A 58 -4.92 1.37 -10.16
N ILE A 59 -4.68 2.45 -9.41
CA ILE A 59 -3.39 3.15 -9.38
C ILE A 59 -2.29 2.30 -8.76
N MET A 60 -2.60 1.55 -7.70
CA MET A 60 -1.60 0.78 -6.98
C MET A 60 -2.29 -0.30 -6.14
N ASN A 61 -2.06 -1.56 -6.52
CA ASN A 61 -2.43 -2.73 -5.73
C ASN A 61 -1.63 -2.79 -4.42
N GLU A 62 -2.31 -3.03 -3.31
CA GLU A 62 -1.73 -3.29 -1.99
C GLU A 62 -0.63 -2.29 -1.57
N PRO A 63 -0.97 -0.99 -1.43
CA PRO A 63 -0.07 0.03 -0.94
C PRO A 63 0.56 -0.31 0.42
N TRP A 64 1.90 -0.29 0.49
CA TRP A 64 2.61 -0.26 1.77
C TRP A 64 2.72 1.16 2.31
N VAL A 65 2.72 1.31 3.63
CA VAL A 65 2.63 2.60 4.31
C VAL A 65 3.90 3.46 4.30
N GLY A 66 5.02 2.98 3.75
CA GLY A 66 6.31 3.67 3.73
C GLY A 66 7.31 3.10 4.74
N ASN A 67 8.29 3.92 5.16
CA ASN A 67 9.39 3.42 6.00
C ASN A 67 9.01 3.34 7.49
N VAL A 68 8.44 2.20 7.88
CA VAL A 68 8.05 1.93 9.27
C VAL A 68 9.24 1.78 10.22
N PHE A 69 10.45 1.48 9.72
CA PHE A 69 11.66 1.42 10.55
C PHE A 69 12.17 2.81 10.93
N GLN A 70 11.90 3.82 10.08
CA GLN A 70 12.20 5.23 10.37
C GLN A 70 11.11 5.87 11.25
N ASP A 71 9.83 5.59 10.99
CA ASP A 71 8.71 6.05 11.81
C ASP A 71 7.65 4.96 11.92
N SER A 72 7.65 4.24 13.04
CA SER A 72 6.70 3.14 13.26
C SER A 72 5.24 3.59 13.26
N SER A 73 4.95 4.90 13.45
CA SER A 73 3.57 5.41 13.35
C SER A 73 2.97 5.26 11.96
N TYR A 74 3.79 5.11 10.91
CA TYR A 74 3.30 4.81 9.56
C TYR A 74 2.55 3.48 9.50
N PHE A 75 2.85 2.52 10.39
CA PHE A 75 2.13 1.25 10.47
C PHE A 75 0.65 1.40 10.86
N LEU A 76 0.24 2.57 11.37
CA LEU A 76 -1.17 2.90 11.53
C LEU A 76 -1.74 3.32 10.17
N PRO A 77 -2.73 2.60 9.59
CA PRO A 77 -3.21 2.85 8.23
C PRO A 77 -3.64 4.29 7.96
N GLY A 78 -4.27 4.96 8.93
CA GLY A 78 -4.66 6.36 8.79
C GLY A 78 -3.49 7.33 8.70
N ILE A 79 -2.35 7.01 9.31
CA ILE A 79 -1.15 7.87 9.31
C ILE A 79 -0.36 7.63 8.03
N GLY A 80 0.01 6.38 7.73
CA GLY A 80 0.72 6.04 6.50
C GLY A 80 -0.11 6.36 5.25
N GLY A 81 -1.41 6.07 5.30
CA GLY A 81 -2.35 6.40 4.24
C GLY A 81 -2.39 7.89 3.92
N SER A 82 -2.57 8.75 4.95
CA SER A 82 -2.68 10.19 4.73
C SER A 82 -1.36 10.88 4.39
N LYS A 83 -0.23 10.43 4.96
CA LYS A 83 1.08 11.06 4.73
C LYS A 83 1.76 10.61 3.44
N ASN A 84 1.55 9.36 3.02
CA ASN A 84 2.33 8.75 1.95
C ASN A 84 1.45 8.33 0.76
N ILE A 85 0.48 7.44 1.00
CA ILE A 85 -0.29 6.79 -0.08
C ILE A 85 -1.19 7.79 -0.80
N ALA A 86 -2.04 8.51 -0.05
CA ALA A 86 -3.03 9.42 -0.62
C ALA A 86 -2.40 10.53 -1.49
N PRO A 87 -1.32 11.22 -1.06
CA PRO A 87 -0.67 12.22 -1.91
C PRO A 87 -0.15 11.68 -3.25
N LEU A 88 0.44 10.49 -3.29
CA LEU A 88 0.91 9.89 -4.55
C LEU A 88 -0.26 9.52 -5.46
N VAL A 89 -1.28 8.86 -4.90
CA VAL A 89 -2.48 8.46 -5.65
C VAL A 89 -3.22 9.67 -6.20
N GLU A 90 -3.37 10.74 -5.42
CA GLU A 90 -3.99 11.99 -5.89
C GLU A 90 -3.21 12.62 -7.04
N ARG A 91 -1.87 12.57 -7.02
CA ARG A 91 -1.04 13.08 -8.11
C ARG A 91 -1.22 12.25 -9.38
N ALA A 92 -1.25 10.92 -9.27
CA ALA A 92 -1.49 10.03 -10.39
C ALA A 92 -2.90 10.22 -10.97
N ALA A 93 -3.92 10.32 -10.12
CA ALA A 93 -5.30 10.59 -10.53
C ALA A 93 -5.43 11.92 -11.29
N LYS A 94 -4.81 12.99 -10.78
CA LYS A 94 -4.77 14.30 -11.46
C LYS A 94 -4.09 14.21 -12.83
N GLN A 95 -3.02 13.43 -12.94
CA GLN A 95 -2.34 13.23 -14.21
C GLN A 95 -3.23 12.45 -15.21
N ILE A 96 -3.92 11.40 -14.75
CA ILE A 96 -4.89 10.66 -15.56
C ILE A 96 -5.99 11.59 -16.07
N TRP A 97 -6.61 12.37 -15.18
CA TRP A 97 -7.69 13.31 -15.55
C TRP A 97 -7.23 14.45 -16.45
N SER A 98 -5.93 14.74 -16.50
CA SER A 98 -5.38 15.69 -17.47
C SER A 98 -5.34 15.14 -18.90
N GLU A 99 -5.34 13.81 -19.05
CA GLU A 99 -5.33 13.12 -20.34
C GLU A 99 -6.74 12.64 -20.72
N GLU A 100 -7.52 12.15 -19.75
CA GLU A 100 -8.88 11.62 -19.89
C GLU A 100 -9.76 12.09 -18.71
N ASP A 101 -10.55 13.15 -18.93
CA ASP A 101 -11.24 13.91 -17.88
C ASP A 101 -12.47 13.20 -17.27
N ASP A 102 -12.96 12.15 -17.93
CA ASP A 102 -14.06 11.28 -17.45
C ASP A 102 -13.58 9.92 -16.93
N ALA A 103 -12.27 9.68 -16.83
CA ALA A 103 -11.71 8.44 -16.34
C ALA A 103 -12.14 8.11 -14.90
N VAL A 104 -12.56 6.87 -14.67
CA VAL A 104 -12.76 6.31 -13.33
C VAL A 104 -11.40 5.90 -12.76
N VAL A 105 -11.10 6.37 -11.55
CA VAL A 105 -9.88 6.00 -10.81
C VAL A 105 -10.26 5.19 -9.58
N PHE A 106 -9.70 3.99 -9.47
CA PHE A 106 -9.76 3.15 -8.27
C PHE A 106 -8.54 3.41 -7.40
N PHE A 107 -8.76 3.48 -6.09
CA PHE A 107 -7.68 3.66 -5.12
C PHE A 107 -7.85 2.71 -3.95
N GLU A 108 -6.72 2.30 -3.39
CA GLU A 108 -6.65 1.47 -2.20
C GLU A 108 -6.04 2.22 -1.02
N GLY A 109 -6.43 1.82 0.19
CA GLY A 109 -5.74 2.20 1.41
C GLY A 109 -4.49 1.34 1.64
N ALA A 110 -3.90 1.43 2.83
CA ALA A 110 -2.84 0.49 3.21
C ALA A 110 -3.33 -0.96 3.10
N THR A 111 -2.46 -1.90 2.68
CA THR A 111 -2.75 -3.33 2.49
C THR A 111 -3.64 -3.99 3.55
N TRP A 112 -3.45 -3.67 4.83
CA TRP A 112 -4.24 -4.24 5.94
C TRP A 112 -5.30 -3.28 6.51
N GLY A 113 -5.48 -2.12 5.90
CA GLY A 113 -6.39 -1.06 6.36
C GLY A 113 -7.86 -1.46 6.34
N THR A 114 -8.23 -2.42 5.50
CA THR A 114 -9.59 -2.98 5.39
C THR A 114 -9.84 -4.17 6.33
N ALA A 115 -8.79 -4.71 6.96
CA ALA A 115 -8.86 -5.95 7.75
C ALA A 115 -9.43 -5.74 9.17
N PHE A 116 -9.64 -4.49 9.60
CA PHE A 116 -10.10 -4.17 10.95
C PHE A 116 -11.33 -3.26 10.92
N PRO A 117 -12.40 -3.55 11.70
CA PRO A 117 -13.54 -2.66 11.81
C PRO A 117 -13.11 -1.32 12.40
N ILE A 118 -13.27 -0.24 11.63
CA ILE A 118 -12.82 1.10 12.00
C ILE A 118 -13.97 1.85 12.68
N GLU A 119 -14.05 1.75 14.00
CA GLU A 119 -14.77 2.75 14.79
C GLU A 119 -13.76 3.82 15.25
N LYS A 120 -14.00 5.08 14.87
CA LYS A 120 -13.15 6.19 15.32
C LYS A 120 -13.24 6.33 16.83
N ASN A 121 -12.10 6.30 17.50
CA ASN A 121 -12.02 6.55 18.94
C ASN A 121 -10.82 7.43 19.22
N SER A 122 -11.07 8.72 19.44
CA SER A 122 -10.02 9.74 19.58
C SER A 122 -9.01 9.43 20.68
N LEU A 123 -9.41 8.76 21.76
CA LEU A 123 -8.48 8.39 22.83
C LEU A 123 -7.59 7.22 22.40
N LEU A 124 -8.19 6.16 21.84
CA LEU A 124 -7.45 4.99 21.37
C LEU A 124 -6.53 5.35 20.21
N ASP A 125 -6.99 6.16 19.26
CA ASP A 125 -6.22 6.62 18.11
C ASP A 125 -5.00 7.43 18.54
N ASN A 126 -5.17 8.37 19.48
CA ASN A 126 -4.06 9.16 20.01
C ASN A 126 -3.09 8.31 20.85
N LEU A 127 -3.60 7.33 21.60
CA LEU A 127 -2.78 6.40 22.37
C LEU A 127 -1.92 5.52 21.45
N LEU A 128 -2.54 4.92 20.43
CA LEU A 128 -1.84 4.11 19.43
C LEU A 128 -0.83 4.94 18.66
N TYR A 129 -1.20 6.15 18.22
CA TYR A 129 -0.27 7.07 17.57
C TYR A 129 0.91 7.39 18.47
N THR A 130 0.68 7.77 19.73
CA THR A 130 1.75 8.10 20.68
C THR A 130 2.64 6.90 20.94
N LEU A 131 2.08 5.70 21.12
CA LEU A 131 2.84 4.48 21.33
C LEU A 131 3.73 4.17 20.12
N PHE A 132 3.14 4.11 18.93
CA PHE A 132 3.87 3.74 17.71
C PHE A 132 4.89 4.82 17.34
N LYS A 133 4.59 6.10 17.56
CA LYS A 133 5.56 7.17 17.29
C LYS A 133 6.82 7.09 18.16
N ASN A 134 6.74 6.48 19.34
CA ASN A 134 7.83 6.42 20.31
C ASN A 134 8.47 5.03 20.45
N ILE A 135 8.00 4.02 19.70
CA ILE A 135 8.60 2.69 19.68
C ILE A 135 9.39 2.47 18.39
N ASP A 136 10.55 1.83 18.52
CA ASP A 136 11.32 1.35 17.39
C ASP A 136 10.65 0.10 16.79
N PHE A 137 10.45 0.09 15.47
CA PHE A 137 9.76 -0.99 14.76
C PHE A 137 10.44 -2.35 14.95
N LYS A 138 11.74 -2.40 15.29
CA LYS A 138 12.44 -3.65 15.62
C LYS A 138 11.78 -4.43 16.77
N TYR A 139 11.10 -3.73 17.69
CA TYR A 139 10.36 -4.39 18.77
C TYR A 139 9.08 -5.03 18.25
N ILE A 140 8.39 -4.38 17.31
CA ILE A 140 7.24 -4.95 16.61
C ILE A 140 7.69 -6.18 15.80
N MET A 141 8.87 -6.13 15.18
CA MET A 141 9.44 -7.26 14.45
C MET A 141 9.74 -8.49 15.31
N LYS A 142 9.88 -8.36 16.64
CA LYS A 142 9.95 -9.55 17.53
C LYS A 142 8.65 -10.35 17.55
N ILE A 143 7.52 -9.71 17.26
CA ILE A 143 6.19 -10.33 17.18
C ILE A 143 5.94 -10.84 15.75
N VAL A 144 6.34 -10.07 14.74
CA VAL A 144 6.10 -10.40 13.32
C VAL A 144 7.02 -11.52 12.83
N LYS A 145 8.30 -11.50 13.20
CA LYS A 145 9.31 -12.46 12.69
C LYS A 145 8.97 -13.93 12.95
N PRO A 146 8.42 -14.34 14.11
CA PRO A 146 7.97 -15.72 14.31
C PRO A 146 6.76 -16.15 13.48
N LEU A 147 5.99 -15.19 12.93
CA LEU A 147 4.89 -15.44 12.01
C LEU A 147 5.42 -15.69 10.59
N CYS A 148 6.46 -14.94 10.19
CA CYS A 148 7.21 -15.15 8.95
C CYS A 148 7.99 -16.47 8.98
N GLY A 149 7.55 -17.49 8.24
CA GLY A 149 8.19 -18.81 8.18
C GLY A 149 7.43 -19.93 8.89
N LYS A 150 6.26 -19.64 9.48
CA LYS A 150 5.25 -20.67 9.77
C LYS A 150 4.24 -20.68 8.63
N LYS A 151 3.60 -21.84 8.38
CA LYS A 151 2.37 -21.91 7.57
C LYS A 151 1.33 -21.00 8.23
N LEU A 152 1.31 -19.74 7.83
CA LEU A 152 0.31 -18.76 8.20
C LEU A 152 -0.96 -19.20 7.46
N SER A 153 -1.92 -19.78 8.19
CA SER A 153 -3.28 -19.91 7.71
C SER A 153 -3.96 -18.54 7.79
N PHE A 154 -3.46 -17.59 7.01
CA PHE A 154 -4.20 -16.36 6.77
C PHE A 154 -5.10 -16.59 5.57
N ILE A 155 -6.34 -16.12 5.72
CA ILE A 155 -7.28 -15.90 4.64
C ILE A 155 -6.54 -15.08 3.60
N VAL A 156 -6.14 -15.78 2.55
CA VAL A 156 -5.73 -15.16 1.31
C VAL A 156 -6.94 -14.34 0.86
N PHE A 157 -6.80 -13.01 0.82
CA PHE A 157 -7.84 -12.11 0.31
C PHE A 157 -8.11 -12.31 -1.20
N TRP A 158 -7.38 -13.23 -1.85
CA TRP A 158 -7.80 -13.91 -3.08
C TRP A 158 -8.72 -15.10 -2.79
N ASN A 159 -9.92 -14.83 -2.31
CA ASN A 159 -11.06 -15.72 -2.57
C ASN A 159 -12.16 -14.95 -3.28
N ILE A 160 -11.83 -14.38 -4.45
CA ILE A 160 -12.83 -14.14 -5.47
C ILE A 160 -13.05 -15.50 -6.12
N GLY A 161 -14.23 -16.06 -5.87
CA GLY A 161 -14.50 -17.49 -5.94
C GLY A 161 -14.17 -18.16 -7.27
N SER A 162 -13.57 -19.33 -7.17
CA SER A 162 -13.49 -20.32 -8.26
C SER A 162 -14.60 -21.38 -8.17
N ASP A 163 -15.69 -21.13 -7.44
CA ASP A 163 -16.82 -22.05 -7.35
C ASP A 163 -18.06 -21.44 -8.04
N VAL A 164 -18.02 -21.43 -9.37
CA VAL A 164 -19.19 -21.54 -10.23
C VAL A 164 -18.84 -22.54 -11.34
N GLY A 165 -19.13 -23.80 -11.04
CA GLY A 165 -19.18 -24.92 -11.97
C GLY A 165 -20.41 -25.76 -11.64
#